data_AF-A0A353NRP9-F1
#
_entry.id   AF-A0A353NRP9-F1
#
_cell.length_a   1.000
_cell.length_b   1.000
_cell.length_c   1.000
_cell.angle_alpha   90.00
_cell.angle_beta   90.00
_cell.angle_gamma   90.00
#
_symmetry.space_group_name_H-M   'P 1'
#
loop_
_entity.id
_entity.type
_entity.pdbx_description
1 polymer ?
#
loop_
_entity_poly.entity_id
_entity_poly.type
_entity_poly.pdbx_seq_one_letter_code
_entity_poly.pdbx_strand_id
1 'polypeptide(L)'
;EFLNRVDDVIVFHALQEEHMKEIVELMLMTVSKRLTEFGLQLEFTQAAKELLVKKGYDPAFGARPLRRVIQRMVEDQLSEEMLAGKFKSGDEILVDAAEDNIVFKRDKGTGVLSR
;
A
#
# COMPACT_ATOMS: atom_id res chain seq x y z
N GLU A 1 -21.62 -39.93 18.78
CA GLU A 1 -21.37 -38.50 19.07
C GLU A 1 -20.31 -37.96 18.12
N PHE A 2 -20.74 -37.39 16.99
CA PHE A 2 -19.87 -36.74 15.98
C PHE A 2 -20.59 -35.54 15.35
N LEU A 3 -21.54 -34.95 16.09
CA LEU A 3 -22.51 -33.99 15.58
C LEU A 3 -22.47 -32.69 16.40
N ASN A 4 -21.27 -32.32 16.85
CA ASN A 4 -20.98 -31.06 17.53
C ASN A 4 -19.65 -30.51 17.03
N ARG A 5 -19.51 -30.31 15.72
CA ARG A 5 -18.41 -29.48 15.23
C ARG A 5 -18.78 -28.81 13.91
N VAL A 6 -18.90 -27.49 14.01
CA VAL A 6 -19.02 -26.51 12.93
C VAL A 6 -20.41 -26.43 12.32
N ASP A 7 -21.07 -25.30 12.55
CA ASP A 7 -21.95 -24.64 11.57
C ASP A 7 -22.12 -23.16 11.96
N ASP A 8 -21.01 -22.45 12.21
CA ASP A 8 -21.03 -20.99 12.12
C ASP A 8 -20.97 -20.63 10.64
N VAL A 9 -22.12 -20.26 10.07
CA VAL A 9 -22.19 -19.69 8.72
C VAL A 9 -21.49 -18.34 8.77
N ILE A 10 -20.26 -18.26 8.26
CA ILE A 10 -19.53 -16.99 8.12
C ILE A 10 -20.23 -16.19 7.03
N VAL A 11 -21.09 -15.26 7.44
CA VAL A 11 -21.74 -14.31 6.54
C VAL A 11 -20.73 -13.21 6.22
N PHE A 12 -20.23 -13.18 4.98
CA PHE A 12 -19.40 -12.09 4.50
C PHE A 12 -20.29 -10.91 4.12
N HIS A 13 -20.20 -9.81 4.88
CA HIS A 13 -20.80 -8.54 4.48
C HIS A 13 -20.04 -7.96 3.28
N ALA A 14 -20.76 -7.33 2.35
CA ALA A 14 -20.14 -6.58 1.27
C ALA A 14 -19.21 -5.51 1.85
N LEU A 15 -17.99 -5.43 1.33
CA LEU A 15 -17.00 -4.44 1.76
C LEU A 15 -17.52 -3.04 1.44
N GLN A 16 -17.72 -2.24 2.50
CA GLN A 16 -17.94 -0.80 2.39
C GLN A 16 -16.61 -0.10 2.05
N GLU A 17 -16.67 1.11 1.53
CA GLU A 17 -15.48 1.88 1.14
C GLU A 17 -14.55 2.12 2.33
N GLU A 18 -15.10 2.31 3.52
CA GLU A 18 -14.35 2.51 4.77
C GLU A 18 -13.52 1.27 5.12
N HIS A 19 -14.09 0.08 5.00
CA HIS A 19 -13.34 -1.17 5.19
C HIS A 19 -12.23 -1.33 4.15
N MET A 20 -12.43 -0.82 2.93
CA MET A 20 -11.39 -0.86 1.91
C MET A 20 -10.22 0.05 2.27
N LYS A 21 -10.48 1.24 2.83
CA LYS A 21 -9.43 2.15 3.32
C LYS A 21 -8.57 1.48 4.39
N GLU A 22 -9.18 0.80 5.35
CA GLU A 22 -8.46 0.05 6.39
C GLU A 22 -7.61 -1.09 5.80
N ILE A 23 -8.16 -1.84 4.85
CA ILE A 23 -7.41 -2.91 4.18
C ILE A 23 -6.22 -2.33 3.42
N VAL A 24 -6.41 -1.23 2.68
CA VAL A 24 -5.31 -0.53 1.98
C VAL A 24 -4.23 -0.11 2.97
N GLU A 25 -4.60 0.50 4.10
CA GLU A 25 -3.65 0.91 5.13
C GLU A 25 -2.78 -0.26 5.60
N LEU A 26 -3.41 -1.38 5.98
CA LEU A 26 -2.71 -2.57 6.47
C LEU A 26 -1.76 -3.16 5.42
N MET A 27 -2.19 -3.15 4.15
CA MET A 27 -1.36 -3.64 3.05
C MET A 27 -0.18 -2.71 2.78
N LEU A 28 -0.39 -1.40 2.80
CA LEU A 28 0.67 -0.41 2.64
C LEU A 28 1.67 -0.46 3.80
N MET A 29 1.21 -0.63 5.04
CA MET A 29 2.10 -0.86 6.18
C MET A 29 2.97 -2.11 5.99
N THR A 30 2.39 -3.19 5.44
CA THR A 30 3.14 -4.42 5.14
C THR A 30 4.20 -4.17 4.06
N VAL A 31 3.88 -3.39 3.03
CA VAL A 31 4.83 -2.99 1.98
C VAL A 31 5.93 -2.09 2.56
N SER A 32 5.58 -1.04 3.31
CA SER A 32 6.55 -0.17 3.98
C SER A 32 7.52 -0.96 4.85
N LYS A 33 7.00 -1.87 5.67
CA LYS A 33 7.84 -2.71 6.55
C LYS A 33 8.86 -3.52 5.74
N ARG A 34 8.43 -4.17 4.65
CA ARG A 34 9.34 -4.91 3.76
C ARG A 34 10.39 -3.99 3.15
N LEU A 35 10.01 -2.80 2.70
CA LEU A 35 10.93 -1.86 2.06
C LEU A 35 11.91 -1.21 3.06
N THR A 36 11.53 -1.10 4.33
CA THR A 36 12.45 -0.70 5.40
C THR A 36 13.59 -1.70 5.59
N GLU A 37 13.36 -3.00 5.37
CA GLU A 37 14.43 -4.01 5.38
C GLU A 37 15.45 -3.81 4.24
N PHE A 38 15.05 -3.14 3.14
CA PHE A 38 15.93 -2.69 2.06
C PHE A 38 16.49 -1.27 2.28
N GLY A 39 16.23 -0.69 3.46
CA GLY A 39 16.69 0.64 3.87
C GLY A 39 15.88 1.79 3.26
N LEU A 40 14.67 1.56 2.77
CA LEU A 40 13.79 2.62 2.27
C LEU A 40 12.67 2.90 3.26
N GLN A 41 12.38 4.18 3.48
CA GLN A 41 11.24 4.59 4.29
C GLN A 41 10.18 5.19 3.37
N LEU A 42 8.96 4.64 3.44
CA LEU A 42 7.84 5.11 2.63
C LEU A 42 6.78 5.72 3.53
N GLU A 43 6.39 6.95 3.21
CA GLU A 43 5.20 7.60 3.76
C GLU A 43 4.17 7.78 2.64
N PHE A 44 2.90 7.48 2.91
CA PHE A 44 1.82 7.57 1.93
C PHE A 44 0.91 8.75 2.25
N THR A 45 0.71 9.65 1.28
CA THR A 45 -0.30 10.71 1.43
C THR A 45 -1.71 10.12 1.42
N GLN A 46 -2.65 10.88 1.97
CA GLN A 46 -4.07 10.52 1.91
C GLN A 46 -4.55 10.34 0.46
N ALA A 47 -4.07 11.20 -0.46
CA ALA A 47 -4.42 11.13 -1.88
C ALA A 47 -3.93 9.82 -2.54
N ALA A 48 -2.71 9.36 -2.20
CA ALA A 48 -2.21 8.06 -2.68
C ALA A 48 -3.08 6.90 -2.19
N LYS A 49 -3.47 6.91 -0.91
CA LYS A 49 -4.34 5.87 -0.31
C LYS A 49 -5.70 5.83 -1.00
N GLU A 50 -6.32 6.99 -1.22
CA GLU A 50 -7.61 7.11 -1.90
C GLU A 50 -7.56 6.63 -3.35
N LEU A 51 -6.49 6.96 -4.09
CA LEU A 51 -6.30 6.46 -5.45
C LEU A 51 -6.18 4.94 -5.48
N LEU A 52 -5.43 4.34 -4.55
CA LEU A 52 -5.27 2.89 -4.46
C LEU A 52 -6.57 2.18 -4.10
N VAL A 53 -7.37 2.73 -3.18
CA VAL A 53 -8.73 2.25 -2.89
C VAL A 53 -9.57 2.27 -4.16
N LYS A 54 -9.62 3.41 -4.86
CA LYS A 54 -10.42 3.59 -6.07
C LYS A 54 -10.02 2.62 -7.19
N LYS A 55 -8.72 2.36 -7.37
CA LYS A 55 -8.21 1.45 -8.42
C LYS A 55 -8.30 -0.02 -8.02
N GLY A 56 -8.27 -0.33 -6.72
CA GLY A 56 -8.28 -1.69 -6.18
C GLY A 56 -9.65 -2.22 -5.75
N TYR A 57 -10.65 -1.34 -5.64
CA TYR A 57 -12.03 -1.69 -5.33
C TYR A 57 -12.76 -2.17 -6.57
N ASP A 58 -13.27 -3.40 -6.51
CA ASP A 58 -14.21 -3.93 -7.48
C ASP A 58 -15.43 -4.49 -6.72
N PRO A 59 -16.66 -3.98 -6.95
CA PRO A 59 -17.86 -4.47 -6.26
C PRO A 59 -18.11 -5.98 -6.41
N ALA A 60 -17.71 -6.58 -7.54
CA ALA A 60 -17.89 -7.99 -7.83
C ALA A 60 -16.77 -8.87 -7.23
N PHE A 61 -15.56 -8.33 -7.08
CA PHE A 61 -14.39 -9.08 -6.62
C PHE A 61 -13.84 -8.67 -5.25
N GLY A 62 -14.43 -7.65 -4.60
CA GLY A 62 -14.01 -7.10 -3.32
C GLY A 62 -12.59 -6.54 -3.35
N ALA A 63 -11.83 -6.72 -2.27
CA ALA A 63 -10.43 -6.28 -2.15
C ALA A 63 -9.43 -7.14 -2.93
N ARG A 64 -9.86 -8.23 -3.58
CA ARG A 64 -8.93 -9.17 -4.25
C ARG A 64 -8.00 -8.51 -5.29
N PRO A 65 -8.47 -7.54 -6.11
CA PRO A 65 -7.60 -6.84 -7.06
C PRO A 65 -6.56 -5.94 -6.37
N LEU A 66 -6.82 -5.50 -5.15
CA LEU A 66 -6.05 -4.46 -4.47
C LEU A 66 -4.58 -4.83 -4.29
N ARG A 67 -4.28 -6.09 -3.96
CA ARG A 67 -2.89 -6.57 -3.85
C ARG A 67 -2.11 -6.36 -5.14
N ARG A 68 -2.73 -6.64 -6.27
CA ARG A 68 -2.12 -6.48 -7.61
C ARG A 68 -2.00 -5.00 -7.99
N VAL A 69 -2.91 -4.16 -7.52
CA VAL A 69 -2.85 -2.71 -7.73
C VAL A 69 -1.69 -2.12 -6.95
N ILE A 70 -1.58 -2.41 -5.65
CA ILE A 70 -0.47 -1.95 -4.80
C ILE A 70 0.87 -2.45 -5.35
N GLN A 71 0.97 -3.73 -5.71
CA GLN A 71 2.21 -4.26 -6.30
C GLN A 71 2.62 -3.46 -7.54
N ARG A 72 1.71 -3.25 -8.51
CA ARG A 72 2.04 -2.56 -9.76
C ARG A 72 2.30 -1.07 -9.58
N MET A 73 1.46 -0.38 -8.82
CA MET A 73 1.52 1.08 -8.69
C MET A 73 2.52 1.54 -7.62
N VAL A 74 2.96 0.66 -6.72
CA VAL A 74 3.90 1.00 -5.65
C VAL A 74 5.20 0.22 -5.79
N GLU A 75 5.18 -1.11 -5.64
CA GLU A 75 6.41 -1.92 -5.61
C GLU A 75 7.14 -1.91 -6.97
N ASP A 76 6.43 -2.16 -8.07
CA ASP A 76 7.03 -2.25 -9.41
C ASP A 76 7.54 -0.88 -9.87
N GLN A 77 6.74 0.18 -9.75
CA GLN A 77 7.17 1.54 -10.13
C GLN A 77 8.34 2.05 -9.28
N LEU A 78 8.33 1.81 -7.96
CA LEU A 78 9.47 2.19 -7.12
C LEU A 78 10.74 1.44 -7.53
N SER A 79 10.61 0.15 -7.87
CA SER A 79 11.73 -0.65 -8.35
C SER A 79 12.33 -0.07 -9.65
N GLU A 80 11.49 0.37 -10.59
CA GLU A 80 11.95 1.06 -11.81
C GLU A 80 12.69 2.36 -11.50
N GLU A 81 12.17 3.18 -10.60
CA GLU A 81 12.79 4.45 -10.21
C GLU A 81 14.12 4.25 -9.47
N MET A 82 14.25 3.17 -8.69
CA MET A 82 15.51 2.74 -8.08
C MET A 82 16.53 2.26 -9.12
N LEU A 83 16.10 1.45 -10.09
CA LEU A 83 16.95 1.00 -11.19
C LEU A 83 17.44 2.17 -12.06
N ALA A 84 16.61 3.20 -12.22
CA ALA A 84 16.98 4.47 -12.86
C ALA A 84 17.92 5.35 -12.00
N GLY A 85 18.21 4.94 -10.76
CA GLY A 85 19.10 5.65 -9.83
C GLY A 85 18.50 6.89 -9.19
N LYS A 86 17.17 7.10 -9.28
CA LYS A 86 16.50 8.27 -8.69
C LYS A 86 16.36 8.15 -7.17
N PHE A 87 16.13 6.93 -6.68
CA PHE A 87 16.05 6.59 -5.26
C PHE A 87 17.09 5.54 -4.88
N LYS A 88 17.58 5.60 -3.65
CA LYS A 88 18.59 4.69 -3.11
C LYS A 88 18.27 4.32 -1.66
N SER A 89 18.90 3.26 -1.18
CA SER A 89 18.82 2.89 0.24
C SER A 89 19.25 4.06 1.13
N GLY A 90 18.50 4.29 2.20
CA GLY A 90 18.59 5.44 3.10
C GLY A 90 17.65 6.60 2.74
N ASP A 91 16.98 6.57 1.58
CA ASP A 91 16.03 7.61 1.21
C ASP A 91 14.69 7.45 1.97
N GLU A 92 14.16 8.59 2.41
CA GLU A 92 12.77 8.76 2.80
C GLU A 92 11.97 9.21 1.56
N ILE A 93 10.89 8.50 1.27
CA ILE A 93 10.11 8.64 0.05
C ILE A 93 8.67 8.92 0.43
N LEU A 94 8.19 10.09 0.05
CA LEU A 94 6.78 10.44 0.07
C LEU A 94 6.12 9.90 -1.19
N VAL A 95 5.18 8.98 -1.01
CA VAL A 95 4.35 8.40 -2.05
C VAL A 95 3.05 9.20 -2.12
N ASP A 96 2.80 9.79 -3.27
CA ASP A 96 1.68 10.70 -3.49
C ASP A 96 0.88 10.30 -4.74
N ALA A 97 -0.31 10.88 -4.91
CA ALA A 97 -1.09 10.72 -6.13
C ALA A 97 -0.96 11.96 -7.02
N ALA A 98 -0.70 11.76 -8.30
CA ALA A 98 -0.84 12.79 -9.32
C ALA A 98 -1.72 12.26 -10.45
N GLU A 99 -2.83 12.94 -10.68
CA GLU A 99 -3.87 12.55 -11.64
C GLU A 99 -4.40 11.13 -11.35
N ASP A 100 -4.00 10.16 -12.17
CA ASP A 100 -4.42 8.75 -12.09
C ASP A 100 -3.28 7.79 -11.73
N ASN A 101 -2.10 8.33 -11.37
CA ASN A 101 -0.90 7.55 -11.07
C ASN A 101 -0.31 7.87 -9.69
N ILE A 102 0.49 6.93 -9.20
CA ILE A 102 1.35 7.14 -8.04
C ILE A 102 2.62 7.84 -8.49
N VAL A 103 3.07 8.81 -7.69
CA VAL A 103 4.33 9.51 -7.87
C VAL A 103 5.16 9.45 -6.60
N PHE A 104 6.47 9.33 -6.77
CA PHE A 104 7.43 9.24 -5.69
C PHE A 104 8.18 10.56 -5.59
N LYS A 105 8.23 11.14 -4.40
CA LYS A 105 8.99 12.34 -4.08
C LYS A 105 9.99 11.98 -2.99
N ARG A 106 11.25 12.37 -3.14
CA ARG A 106 12.19 12.25 -2.01
C ARG A 106 11.71 13.25 -0.96
N ASP A 107 11.33 12.75 0.21
CA ASP A 107 11.08 13.65 1.31
C ASP A 107 12.43 14.23 1.72
N LYS A 108 12.57 15.55 1.56
CA LYS A 108 13.73 16.25 2.09
C LYS A 108 13.45 16.50 3.57
N GLY A 109 13.26 15.43 4.34
CA GLY A 109 13.40 15.45 5.77
C GLY A 109 14.76 16.05 6.07
N THR A 110 14.74 17.25 6.65
CA THR A 110 15.89 17.98 7.16
C THR A 110 16.97 17.04 7.67
N GLY A 111 18.19 17.18 7.14
CA GLY A 111 19.34 16.45 7.65
C GLY A 111 19.40 16.57 9.17
N VAL A 112 19.12 15.46 9.85
CA VAL A 112 19.52 15.30 11.25
C VAL A 112 21.02 15.04 11.22
N LEU A 113 21.75 16.15 11.18
CA LEU A 113 23.00 16.29 11.88
C LEU A 113 22.77 15.90 13.35
N SER A 114 23.07 14.65 13.70
CA SER A 114 23.35 14.21 15.07
C SER A 114 24.30 13.01 14.93
N ARG A 115 25.62 13.21 15.07
CA ARG A 115 26.36 13.07 16.34
C ARG A 115 26.15 11.72 17.01
#